data_AF-A0A929ED47-F1
#
_entry.id   AF-A0A929ED47-F1
#
_cell.length_a   1.000
_cell.length_b   1.000
_cell.length_c   1.000
_cell.angle_alpha   90.00
_cell.angle_beta   90.00
_cell.angle_gamma   90.00
#
_symmetry.space_group_name_H-M   'P 1'
#
loop_
_entity.id
_entity.type
_entity.pdbx_description
1 polymer ?
#
loop_
_entity_poly.entity_id
_entity_poly.type
_entity_poly.pdbx_seq_one_letter_code
_entity_poly.pdbx_strand_id
1 'polypeptide(L)'
;MIKRIWDFLSSITLTIVLAAIICIVAAIGSLITVANSRFFSALDTTVLFPRLLELGTDELRLTLWVWALIVLTALFALNTFACTTDKVYLILKNRRPVQALFPHIVHVGFLIAVLGHLVGSVWGFKAPGNILYKDAVVPVPETPGLSIRLEEFEVRQSGNNPPDMLRSRVTLIEDGKEILADDIEINSPLIHKGIAFYHVNQGSTPTGLVLESGGEFREVDFYSGFSLGGAEGYALGEIFPDFALRTDGTATSRSAQYNNPYV
;
A
#
# COMPACT_ATOMS: atom_id res chain seq x y z
N MET A 1 25.75 38.51 -4.39
CA MET A 1 25.74 37.07 -4.06
C MET A 1 24.44 36.40 -4.50
N ILE A 2 23.27 36.91 -4.10
CA ILE A 2 21.94 36.36 -4.44
C ILE A 2 21.74 36.15 -5.94
N LYS A 3 22.07 37.13 -6.79
CA LYS A 3 21.94 37.00 -8.25
C LYS A 3 22.76 35.83 -8.83
N ARG A 4 23.99 35.63 -8.36
CA ARG A 4 24.85 34.52 -8.81
C ARG A 4 24.28 33.16 -8.41
N ILE A 5 23.71 33.05 -7.21
CA ILE A 5 23.06 31.82 -6.73
C ILE A 5 21.82 31.54 -7.57
N TRP A 6 21.01 32.55 -7.86
CA TRP A 6 19.83 32.42 -8.71
C TRP A 6 20.21 32.00 -10.15
N ASP A 7 21.18 32.67 -10.77
CA ASP A 7 21.66 32.35 -12.12
C ASP A 7 22.21 30.91 -12.21
N PHE A 8 22.84 30.41 -11.13
CA PHE A 8 23.26 29.01 -11.03
C PHE A 8 22.08 28.06 -10.91
N LEU A 9 21.11 28.37 -10.03
CA LEU A 9 19.90 27.57 -9.82
C LEU A 9 18.99 27.55 -11.04
N SER A 10 18.97 28.59 -11.89
CA SER A 10 18.18 28.60 -13.14
C SER A 10 18.95 28.09 -14.36
N SER A 11 20.11 27.46 -14.15
CA SER A 11 20.94 26.88 -15.21
C SER A 11 20.36 25.58 -15.78
N ILE A 12 20.30 25.48 -17.11
CA ILE A 12 19.92 24.24 -17.83
C ILE A 12 20.98 23.15 -17.67
N THR A 13 22.27 23.52 -17.58
CA THR A 13 23.36 22.56 -17.35
C THR A 13 23.19 21.87 -16.00
N LEU A 14 22.75 22.61 -14.98
CA LEU A 14 22.45 22.05 -13.67
C LEU A 14 21.29 21.04 -13.77
N THR A 15 20.23 21.37 -14.53
CA THR A 15 19.10 20.46 -14.78
C THR A 15 19.57 19.14 -15.37
N ILE A 16 20.39 19.17 -16.42
CA ILE A 16 20.89 17.98 -17.11
C ILE A 16 21.74 17.12 -16.18
N VAL A 17 22.65 17.75 -15.42
CA VAL A 17 23.52 17.05 -14.47
C VAL A 17 22.71 16.40 -13.34
N LEU A 18 21.77 17.14 -12.74
CA LEU A 18 20.90 16.61 -11.68
C LEU A 18 20.06 15.44 -12.19
N ALA A 19 19.45 15.56 -13.37
CA ALA A 19 18.65 14.49 -13.96
C ALA A 19 19.50 13.22 -14.21
N ALA A 20 20.72 13.37 -14.74
CA ALA A 20 21.62 12.23 -14.96
C ALA A 20 22.01 11.54 -13.65
N ILE A 21 22.35 12.31 -12.60
CA ILE A 21 22.71 11.76 -11.29
C ILE A 21 21.50 11.06 -10.66
N ILE A 22 20.31 11.66 -10.71
CA ILE A 22 19.06 11.05 -10.21
C ILE A 22 18.82 9.69 -10.86
N CYS A 23 18.93 9.61 -12.19
CA CYS A 23 18.76 8.34 -12.90
C CYS A 23 19.76 7.26 -12.45
N ILE A 24 21.03 7.63 -12.26
CA ILE A 24 22.07 6.70 -11.78
C ILE A 24 21.77 6.23 -10.35
N VAL A 25 21.45 7.15 -9.45
CA VAL A 25 21.15 6.82 -8.05
C VAL A 25 19.90 5.96 -7.94
N ALA A 26 18.85 6.27 -8.71
CA ALA A 26 17.63 5.48 -8.76
C ALA A 26 17.88 4.06 -9.31
N ALA A 27 18.70 3.92 -10.35
CA ALA A 27 19.05 2.61 -10.90
C ALA A 27 19.82 1.75 -9.87
N ILE A 28 20.80 2.34 -9.18
CA ILE A 28 21.54 1.65 -8.11
C ILE A 28 20.60 1.28 -6.96
N GLY A 29 19.72 2.20 -6.55
CA GLY A 29 18.73 1.98 -5.52
C GLY A 29 17.76 0.84 -5.84
N SER A 30 17.32 0.73 -7.09
CA SER A 30 16.47 -0.36 -7.56
C SER A 30 17.16 -1.72 -7.38
N LEU A 31 18.46 -1.82 -7.72
CA LEU A 31 19.22 -3.06 -7.55
C LEU A 31 19.39 -3.42 -6.06
N ILE A 32 19.68 -2.44 -5.21
CA ILE A 32 19.80 -2.62 -3.76
C ILE A 32 18.46 -3.08 -3.16
N THR A 33 17.34 -2.52 -3.63
CA THR A 33 16.00 -2.84 -3.17
C THR A 33 15.64 -4.29 -3.46
N VAL A 34 15.90 -4.75 -4.69
CA VAL A 34 15.67 -6.15 -5.08
C VAL A 34 16.54 -7.11 -4.28
N ALA A 35 17.82 -6.77 -4.07
CA ALA A 35 18.75 -7.58 -3.29
C ALA A 35 18.38 -7.69 -1.80
N ASN A 36 17.64 -6.72 -1.26
CA ASN A 36 17.30 -6.62 0.17
C ASN A 36 15.79 -6.46 0.38
N SER A 37 14.97 -7.20 -0.37
CA SER A 37 13.51 -7.04 -0.41
C SER A 37 12.83 -7.07 0.96
N ARG A 38 13.32 -7.88 1.90
CA ARG A 38 12.78 -7.96 3.27
C ARG A 38 12.92 -6.64 4.04
N PHE A 39 14.05 -5.96 3.89
CA PHE A 39 14.29 -4.68 4.55
C PHE A 39 13.40 -3.59 3.95
N PHE A 40 13.35 -3.50 2.61
CA PHE A 40 12.59 -2.46 1.93
C PHE A 40 11.08 -2.68 1.95
N SER A 41 10.59 -3.92 2.08
CA SER A 41 9.16 -4.18 2.29
C SER A 41 8.66 -3.54 3.60
N ALA A 42 9.50 -3.50 4.64
CA ALA A 42 9.14 -2.84 5.90
C ALA A 42 9.12 -1.30 5.80
N LEU A 43 9.87 -0.72 4.85
CA LEU A 43 9.79 0.71 4.55
C LEU A 43 8.52 1.06 3.77
N ASP A 44 8.04 0.15 2.92
CA ASP A 44 6.85 0.39 2.10
C ASP A 44 5.53 0.30 2.89
N THR A 45 5.50 -0.49 3.96
CA THR A 45 4.29 -0.65 4.79
C THR A 45 4.03 0.51 5.74
N THR A 46 4.96 1.47 5.85
CA THR A 46 4.85 2.62 6.74
C THR A 46 5.10 3.93 5.99
N VAL A 47 4.94 5.05 6.69
CA VAL A 47 5.21 6.38 6.14
C VAL A 47 6.71 6.58 6.02
N LEU A 48 7.18 7.08 4.87
CA LEU A 48 8.60 7.11 4.51
C LEU A 48 9.46 7.87 5.52
N PHE A 49 9.17 9.13 5.85
CA PHE A 49 10.09 9.94 6.67
C PHE A 49 10.23 9.46 8.12
N PRO A 50 9.13 9.19 8.86
CA PRO A 50 9.25 8.66 10.22
C PRO A 50 10.09 7.38 10.25
N ARG A 51 9.81 6.43 9.34
CA ARG A 51 10.53 5.16 9.28
C ARG A 51 11.98 5.35 8.83
N LEU A 52 12.24 6.20 7.86
CA LEU A 52 13.59 6.47 7.37
C LEU A 52 14.46 7.17 8.42
N LEU A 53 13.88 8.02 9.27
CA LEU A 53 14.60 8.63 10.39
C LEU A 53 14.90 7.60 11.50
N GLU A 54 14.03 6.61 11.71
CA GLU A 54 14.22 5.54 12.69
C GLU A 54 15.26 4.49 12.25
N LEU A 55 15.09 3.83 11.08
CA LEU A 55 16.05 2.78 10.66
C LEU A 55 17.14 3.28 9.75
N GLY A 56 16.90 4.38 9.03
CA GLY A 56 17.83 4.81 7.99
C GLY A 56 19.15 5.32 8.55
N THR A 57 19.18 5.79 9.80
CA THR A 57 20.43 6.18 10.46
C THR A 57 21.26 4.97 10.89
N ASP A 58 20.59 3.89 11.30
CA ASP A 58 21.25 2.67 11.80
C ASP A 58 21.80 1.83 10.64
N GLU A 59 21.06 1.76 9.53
CA GLU A 59 21.43 1.03 8.31
C GLU A 59 21.76 1.98 7.16
N LEU A 60 22.60 2.99 7.44
CA LEU A 60 22.91 4.06 6.48
C LEU A 60 23.43 3.52 5.15
N ARG A 61 24.20 2.42 5.16
CA ARG A 61 24.71 1.81 3.93
C ARG A 61 23.59 1.37 2.97
N LEU A 62 22.47 0.89 3.50
CA LEU A 62 21.32 0.44 2.71
C LEU A 62 20.42 1.61 2.30
N THR A 63 20.29 2.64 3.14
CA THR A 63 19.35 3.76 2.91
C THR A 63 19.99 5.00 2.30
N LEU A 64 21.33 5.08 2.18
CA LEU A 64 22.05 6.25 1.68
C LEU A 64 21.55 6.72 0.31
N TRP A 65 21.21 5.78 -0.58
CA TRP A 65 20.69 6.12 -1.90
C TRP A 65 19.32 6.79 -1.83
N VAL A 66 18.48 6.45 -0.85
CA VAL A 66 17.18 7.10 -0.59
C VAL A 66 17.41 8.54 -0.13
N TRP A 67 18.31 8.74 0.84
CA TRP A 67 18.69 10.08 1.30
C TRP A 67 19.26 10.94 0.17
N ALA A 68 20.15 10.37 -0.64
CA ALA A 68 20.69 11.04 -1.82
C ALA A 68 19.59 11.41 -2.81
N LEU A 69 18.65 10.50 -3.09
CA LEU A 69 17.52 10.76 -4.00
C LEU A 69 16.60 11.87 -3.49
N ILE A 70 16.32 11.92 -2.19
CA ILE A 70 15.52 13.00 -1.57
C ILE A 70 16.21 14.36 -1.78
N VAL A 71 17.50 14.46 -1.44
CA VAL A 71 18.26 15.71 -1.60
C VAL A 71 18.35 16.13 -3.07
N LEU A 72 18.67 15.20 -3.97
CA LEU A 72 18.77 15.46 -5.40
C LEU A 72 17.43 15.90 -6.01
N THR A 73 16.33 15.26 -5.61
CA THR A 73 14.98 15.63 -6.06
C THR A 73 14.58 17.01 -5.55
N ALA A 74 14.94 17.36 -4.30
CA ALA A 74 14.72 18.69 -3.76
C ALA A 74 15.50 19.76 -4.54
N LEU A 75 16.78 19.50 -4.85
CA LEU A 75 17.60 20.39 -5.69
C LEU A 75 17.02 20.54 -7.10
N PHE A 76 16.53 19.44 -7.69
CA PHE A 76 15.91 19.44 -9.00
C PHE A 76 14.58 20.21 -9.02
N ALA A 77 13.77 20.10 -7.96
CA ALA A 77 12.56 20.90 -7.77
C ALA A 77 12.88 22.40 -7.63
N LEU A 78 13.90 22.77 -6.87
CA LEU A 78 14.36 24.16 -6.74
C LEU A 78 14.86 24.72 -8.08
N ASN A 79 15.64 23.95 -8.84
CA ASN A 79 16.08 24.32 -10.19
C ASN A 79 14.89 24.50 -11.14
N THR A 80 13.93 23.57 -11.12
CA THR A 80 12.72 23.63 -11.94
C THR A 80 11.88 24.86 -11.61
N PHE A 81 11.74 25.20 -10.32
CA PHE A 81 11.06 26.41 -9.86
C PHE A 81 11.76 27.69 -10.33
N ALA A 82 13.08 27.77 -10.17
CA ALA A 82 13.87 28.94 -10.62
C ALA A 82 13.79 29.14 -12.14
N CYS A 83 14.01 28.06 -12.92
CA CYS A 83 13.88 28.07 -14.38
C CYS A 83 12.48 28.50 -14.85
N THR A 84 11.43 28.00 -14.19
CA THR A 84 10.04 28.35 -14.52
C THR A 84 9.76 29.81 -14.24
N THR A 85 10.20 30.32 -13.08
CA THR A 85 10.00 31.71 -12.67
C THR A 85 10.64 32.68 -13.67
N ASP A 86 11.89 32.44 -14.06
CA ASP A 86 12.60 33.30 -15.03
C ASP A 86 11.91 33.33 -16.40
N LYS A 87 11.55 32.14 -16.91
CA LYS A 87 10.96 32.02 -18.25
C LYS A 87 9.53 32.58 -18.30
N VAL A 88 8.71 32.29 -17.30
CA VAL A 88 7.34 32.82 -17.19
C VAL A 88 7.37 34.34 -17.03
N TYR A 89 8.27 34.87 -16.19
CA TYR A 89 8.45 36.32 -16.05
C TYR A 89 8.82 36.98 -17.40
N LEU A 90 9.74 36.40 -18.16
CA LEU A 90 10.14 36.90 -19.48
C LEU A 90 9.01 36.78 -20.53
N ILE A 91 8.18 35.73 -20.47
CA ILE A 91 7.02 35.56 -21.34
C ILE A 91 5.99 36.65 -21.08
N LEU A 92 5.64 36.88 -19.81
CA LEU A 92 4.67 37.90 -19.39
C LEU A 92 5.17 39.30 -19.71
N LYS A 93 6.43 39.60 -19.35
CA LYS A 93 7.06 40.90 -19.61
C LYS A 93 7.08 41.25 -21.09
N ASN A 94 7.37 40.28 -21.95
CA ASN A 94 7.47 40.49 -23.40
C ASN A 94 6.14 40.22 -24.15
N ARG A 95 5.03 39.98 -23.43
CA ARG A 95 3.70 39.67 -23.99
C ARG A 95 3.76 38.58 -25.09
N ARG A 96 4.53 37.54 -24.83
CA ARG A 96 4.64 36.39 -25.74
C ARG A 96 3.30 35.65 -25.84
N PRO A 97 3.05 34.94 -26.97
CA PRO A 97 1.82 34.19 -27.15
C PRO A 97 1.64 33.11 -26.07
N VAL A 98 0.39 32.80 -25.73
CA VAL A 98 0.03 31.89 -24.62
C VAL A 98 0.64 30.49 -24.78
N GLN A 99 0.87 30.04 -26.02
CA GLN A 99 1.55 28.77 -26.33
C GLN A 99 2.96 28.68 -25.71
N ALA A 100 3.61 29.82 -25.45
CA ALA A 100 4.91 29.84 -24.76
C ALA A 100 4.81 29.36 -23.29
N LEU A 101 3.61 29.34 -22.69
CA LEU A 101 3.37 28.85 -21.33
C LEU A 101 3.20 27.33 -21.25
N PHE A 102 2.91 26.65 -22.36
CA PHE A 102 2.57 25.22 -22.34
C PHE A 102 3.66 24.32 -21.74
N PRO A 103 4.96 24.51 -22.03
CA PRO A 103 6.01 23.70 -21.40
C PRO A 103 6.05 23.84 -19.87
N HIS A 104 5.63 25.00 -19.35
CA HIS A 104 5.64 25.27 -17.91
C HIS A 104 4.52 24.57 -17.14
N ILE A 105 3.47 24.08 -17.83
CA ILE A 105 2.44 23.25 -17.22
C ILE A 105 3.04 21.96 -16.67
N VAL A 106 3.97 21.34 -17.40
CA VAL A 106 4.66 20.12 -16.97
C VAL A 106 5.50 20.38 -15.72
N HIS A 107 6.19 21.51 -15.66
CA HIS A 107 6.98 21.90 -14.48
C HIS A 107 6.09 22.10 -13.25
N VAL A 108 4.97 22.79 -13.40
CA VAL A 108 4.00 22.99 -12.31
C VAL A 108 3.43 21.64 -11.85
N GLY A 109 3.05 20.77 -12.78
CA GLY A 109 2.59 19.41 -12.47
C GLY A 109 3.62 18.60 -11.69
N PHE A 110 4.89 18.62 -12.12
CA PHE A 110 5.99 17.99 -11.39
C PHE A 110 6.16 18.55 -9.98
N LEU A 111 6.13 19.88 -9.80
CA LEU A 111 6.26 20.52 -8.49
C LEU A 111 5.10 20.14 -7.56
N ILE A 112 3.88 20.10 -8.08
CA ILE A 112 2.69 19.65 -7.32
C ILE A 112 2.86 18.19 -6.91
N ALA A 113 3.34 17.31 -7.81
CA ALA A 113 3.55 15.90 -7.50
C ALA A 113 4.61 15.69 -6.39
N VAL A 114 5.74 16.40 -6.47
CA VAL A 114 6.80 16.35 -5.43
C VAL A 114 6.27 16.87 -4.10
N LEU A 115 5.53 17.99 -4.11
CA LEU A 115 4.94 18.54 -2.89
C LEU A 115 3.91 17.58 -2.28
N GLY A 116 3.05 16.97 -3.09
CA GLY A 116 2.08 15.97 -2.66
C GLY A 116 2.76 14.75 -2.02
N HIS A 117 3.83 14.24 -2.64
CA HIS A 117 4.64 13.17 -2.06
C HIS A 117 5.29 13.57 -0.74
N LEU A 118 5.83 14.79 -0.64
CA LEU A 118 6.43 15.30 0.59
C LEU A 118 5.40 15.39 1.72
N VAL A 119 4.24 15.99 1.44
CA VAL A 119 3.16 16.12 2.43
C VAL A 119 2.67 14.75 2.89
N GLY A 120 2.37 13.84 1.96
CA GLY A 120 1.93 12.48 2.29
C GLY A 120 2.98 11.66 3.04
N SER A 121 4.27 11.90 2.78
CA SER A 121 5.38 11.21 3.45
C SER A 121 5.68 11.75 4.85
N VAL A 122 5.11 12.90 5.24
CA VAL A 122 5.31 13.50 6.58
C VAL A 122 4.05 13.42 7.43
N TRP A 123 2.89 13.68 6.86
CA TRP A 123 1.60 13.77 7.56
C TRP A 123 0.61 12.66 7.23
N GLY A 124 0.96 11.73 6.34
CA GLY A 124 0.11 10.58 6.05
C GLY A 124 0.17 9.52 7.15
N PHE A 125 -0.64 8.47 6.99
CA PHE A 125 -0.53 7.22 7.74
C PHE A 125 -0.69 6.04 6.78
N LYS A 126 -0.12 4.89 7.16
CA LYS A 126 -0.38 3.60 6.52
C LYS A 126 -0.69 2.61 7.63
N ALA A 127 -1.76 1.83 7.47
CA ALA A 127 -2.16 0.80 8.42
C ALA A 127 -2.12 -0.57 7.72
N PRO A 128 -0.94 -1.20 7.61
CA PRO A 128 -0.82 -2.55 7.06
C PRO A 128 -1.35 -3.59 8.06
N GLY A 129 -1.69 -4.78 7.57
CA GLY A 129 -2.03 -5.92 8.43
C GLY A 129 -3.48 -5.97 8.92
N ASN A 130 -4.37 -5.13 8.36
CA ASN A 130 -5.80 -5.24 8.59
C ASN A 130 -6.36 -6.40 7.75
N ILE A 131 -6.68 -7.51 8.40
CA ILE A 131 -7.28 -8.67 7.77
C ILE A 131 -8.81 -8.52 7.82
N LEU A 132 -9.45 -8.59 6.66
CA LEU A 132 -10.90 -8.57 6.55
C LEU A 132 -11.39 -9.99 6.28
N TYR A 133 -12.19 -10.52 7.19
CA TYR A 133 -12.96 -11.74 6.97
C TYR A 133 -14.34 -11.37 6.43
N LYS A 134 -14.95 -12.29 5.68
CA LYS A 134 -16.33 -12.11 5.21
C LYS A 134 -17.26 -11.81 6.39
N ASP A 135 -18.11 -10.81 6.22
CA ASP A 135 -19.09 -10.29 7.19
C ASP A 135 -18.47 -9.67 8.47
N ALA A 136 -17.15 -9.71 8.65
CA ALA A 136 -16.49 -9.11 9.80
C ALA A 136 -16.43 -7.58 9.65
N VAL A 137 -16.79 -6.89 10.73
CA VAL A 137 -16.66 -5.43 10.84
C VAL A 137 -15.35 -5.09 11.53
N VAL A 138 -14.47 -4.40 10.83
CA VAL A 138 -13.16 -3.99 11.34
C VAL A 138 -13.10 -2.47 11.43
N PRO A 139 -12.70 -1.88 12.57
CA PRO A 139 -12.53 -0.43 12.68
C PRO A 139 -11.39 0.06 11.79
N VAL A 140 -11.58 1.19 11.13
CA VAL A 140 -10.54 1.81 10.30
C VAL A 140 -9.54 2.52 11.23
N PRO A 141 -8.24 2.17 11.18
CA PRO A 141 -7.23 2.80 12.03
C PRO A 141 -7.14 4.32 11.81
N GLU A 142 -6.75 5.05 12.86
CA GLU A 142 -6.63 6.52 12.87
C GLU A 142 -7.92 7.30 12.52
N THR A 143 -9.07 6.61 12.38
CA THR A 143 -10.35 7.23 11.99
C THR A 143 -11.49 6.78 12.91
N PRO A 144 -11.63 7.40 14.09
CA PRO A 144 -12.68 7.05 15.05
C PRO A 144 -14.07 7.14 14.42
N GLY A 145 -14.92 6.14 14.71
CA GLY A 145 -16.28 6.07 14.21
C GLY A 145 -16.42 5.42 12.82
N LEU A 146 -15.33 5.28 12.05
CA LEU A 146 -15.33 4.61 10.76
C LEU A 146 -14.94 3.13 10.89
N SER A 147 -15.71 2.25 10.28
CA SER A 147 -15.45 0.81 10.18
C SER A 147 -15.70 0.32 8.75
N ILE A 148 -15.13 -0.81 8.40
CA ILE A 148 -15.28 -1.46 7.11
C ILE A 148 -15.76 -2.89 7.30
N ARG A 149 -16.73 -3.32 6.49
CA ARG A 149 -17.23 -4.69 6.42
C ARG A 149 -16.96 -5.26 5.03
N LEU A 150 -16.46 -6.48 4.96
CA LEU A 150 -16.30 -7.21 3.70
C LEU A 150 -17.57 -8.03 3.43
N GLU A 151 -18.30 -7.71 2.38
CA GLU A 151 -19.52 -8.43 1.99
C GLU A 151 -19.18 -9.66 1.14
N GLU A 152 -18.33 -9.46 0.14
CA GLU A 152 -18.02 -10.47 -0.86
C GLU A 152 -16.59 -10.31 -1.34
N PHE A 153 -15.94 -11.43 -1.61
CA PHE A 153 -14.59 -11.49 -2.14
C PHE A 153 -14.53 -12.48 -3.29
N GLU A 154 -14.21 -11.98 -4.48
CA GLU A 154 -14.03 -12.78 -5.68
C GLU A 154 -12.57 -12.73 -6.14
N VAL A 155 -11.97 -13.90 -6.37
CA VAL A 155 -10.67 -14.04 -7.01
C VAL A 155 -10.83 -14.88 -8.26
N ARG A 156 -10.33 -14.38 -9.39
CA ARG A 156 -10.15 -15.20 -10.60
C ARG A 156 -8.68 -15.25 -10.94
N GLN A 157 -8.15 -16.47 -11.00
CA GLN A 157 -6.75 -16.72 -11.27
C GLN A 157 -6.65 -17.79 -12.36
N SER A 158 -5.96 -17.46 -13.45
CA SER A 158 -5.69 -18.41 -14.52
C SER A 158 -4.38 -19.17 -14.25
N GLY A 159 -4.49 -20.38 -13.68
CA GLY A 159 -3.34 -21.23 -13.38
C GLY A 159 -2.45 -20.66 -12.27
N ASN A 160 -1.13 -20.69 -12.46
CA ASN A 160 -0.14 -20.17 -11.49
C ASN A 160 0.20 -18.67 -11.69
N ASN A 161 -0.52 -17.96 -12.55
CA ASN A 161 -0.30 -16.52 -12.74
C ASN A 161 -0.87 -15.72 -11.56
N PRO A 162 -0.45 -14.46 -11.34
CA PRO A 162 -1.17 -13.55 -10.46
C PRO A 162 -2.66 -13.48 -10.80
N PRO A 163 -3.55 -13.17 -9.83
CA PRO A 163 -4.98 -13.10 -10.09
C PRO A 163 -5.28 -12.02 -11.15
N ASP A 164 -6.01 -12.42 -12.20
CA ASP A 164 -6.43 -11.53 -13.27
C ASP A 164 -7.61 -10.65 -12.82
N MET A 165 -8.36 -11.11 -11.82
CA MET A 165 -9.41 -10.36 -11.14
C MET A 165 -9.33 -10.59 -9.63
N LEU A 166 -9.43 -9.50 -8.88
CA LEU A 166 -9.50 -9.47 -7.43
C LEU A 166 -10.50 -8.38 -7.05
N ARG A 167 -11.70 -8.78 -6.62
CA ARG A 167 -12.80 -7.86 -6.28
C ARG A 167 -13.24 -8.09 -4.85
N SER A 168 -13.21 -7.03 -4.04
CA SER A 168 -13.77 -7.03 -2.69
C SER A 168 -14.92 -6.05 -2.61
N ARG A 169 -16.15 -6.54 -2.44
CA ARG A 169 -17.31 -5.70 -2.15
C ARG A 169 -17.26 -5.32 -0.67
N VAL A 170 -17.11 -4.03 -0.38
CA VAL A 170 -16.98 -3.54 0.98
C VAL A 170 -18.04 -2.49 1.30
N THR A 171 -18.48 -2.48 2.55
CA THR A 171 -19.38 -1.47 3.10
C THR A 171 -18.65 -0.68 4.18
N LEU A 172 -18.57 0.64 4.00
CA LEU A 172 -18.10 1.56 5.03
C LEU A 172 -19.27 1.90 5.96
N ILE A 173 -18.99 1.83 7.26
CA ILE A 173 -19.93 2.06 8.34
C ILE A 173 -19.38 3.22 9.18
N GLU A 174 -20.13 4.31 9.30
CA GLU A 174 -19.76 5.46 10.13
C GLU A 174 -20.81 5.63 11.23
N ASP A 175 -20.37 5.63 12.50
CA ASP A 175 -21.22 5.74 13.68
C ASP A 175 -22.41 4.74 13.70
N GLY A 176 -22.15 3.52 13.23
CA GLY A 176 -23.15 2.44 13.15
C GLY A 176 -24.09 2.52 11.94
N LYS A 177 -23.90 3.49 11.04
CA LYS A 177 -24.68 3.63 9.81
C LYS A 177 -23.84 3.29 8.57
N GLU A 178 -24.41 2.48 7.68
CA GLU A 178 -23.80 2.22 6.38
C GLU A 178 -23.83 3.49 5.52
N ILE A 179 -22.64 3.96 5.12
CA ILE A 179 -22.47 5.22 4.39
C ILE A 179 -22.14 5.02 2.92
N LEU A 180 -21.43 3.94 2.58
CA LEU A 180 -20.97 3.67 1.22
C LEU A 180 -20.75 2.18 1.04
N ALA A 181 -21.27 1.60 -0.03
CA ALA A 181 -20.96 0.23 -0.45
C ALA A 181 -20.37 0.27 -1.86
N ASP A 182 -19.13 -0.18 -2.00
CA ASP A 182 -18.39 -0.09 -3.25
C ASP A 182 -17.40 -1.26 -3.41
N ASP A 183 -16.87 -1.42 -4.61
CA ASP A 183 -15.92 -2.47 -4.95
C ASP A 183 -14.48 -1.94 -4.89
N ILE A 184 -13.59 -2.69 -4.23
CA ILE A 184 -12.15 -2.53 -4.34
C ILE A 184 -11.65 -3.53 -5.39
N GLU A 185 -10.98 -3.04 -6.43
CA GLU A 185 -10.41 -3.88 -7.48
C GLU A 185 -8.92 -3.59 -7.72
N ILE A 186 -8.27 -4.41 -8.56
CA ILE A 186 -6.89 -4.18 -8.99
C ILE A 186 -6.79 -2.81 -9.68
N ASN A 187 -5.88 -1.96 -9.21
CA ASN A 187 -5.70 -0.57 -9.66
C ASN A 187 -6.91 0.37 -9.48
N SER A 188 -7.98 -0.08 -8.83
CA SER A 188 -9.19 0.72 -8.55
C SER A 188 -9.48 0.68 -7.04
N PRO A 189 -8.80 1.52 -6.25
CA PRO A 189 -9.03 1.59 -4.81
C PRO A 189 -10.33 2.31 -4.46
N LEU A 190 -10.91 1.92 -3.33
CA LEU A 190 -11.97 2.72 -2.70
C LEU A 190 -11.34 3.91 -1.99
N ILE A 191 -11.80 5.12 -2.27
CA ILE A 191 -11.32 6.35 -1.63
C ILE A 191 -12.47 7.03 -0.90
N HIS A 192 -12.32 7.24 0.41
CA HIS A 192 -13.30 7.91 1.25
C HIS A 192 -12.63 8.89 2.21
N LYS A 193 -13.05 10.16 2.21
CA LYS A 193 -12.53 11.24 3.08
C LYS A 193 -10.98 11.33 3.10
N GLY A 194 -10.34 11.09 1.96
CA GLY A 194 -8.87 11.14 1.83
C GLY A 194 -8.13 9.87 2.29
N ILE A 195 -8.86 8.84 2.71
CA ILE A 195 -8.33 7.51 3.03
C ILE A 195 -8.59 6.61 1.83
N ALA A 196 -7.58 5.85 1.44
CA ALA A 196 -7.70 4.93 0.32
C ALA A 196 -7.44 3.49 0.78
N PHE A 197 -8.34 2.60 0.38
CA PHE A 197 -8.32 1.18 0.73
C PHE A 197 -7.82 0.38 -0.47
N TYR A 198 -6.81 -0.45 -0.24
CA TYR A 198 -6.13 -1.22 -1.28
C TYR A 198 -5.92 -2.66 -0.82
N HIS A 199 -5.88 -3.58 -1.79
CA HIS A 199 -5.41 -4.94 -1.56
C HIS A 199 -3.90 -4.95 -1.36
N VAL A 200 -3.44 -5.56 -0.27
CA VAL A 200 -2.01 -5.79 0.00
C VAL A 200 -1.65 -7.25 -0.26
N ASN A 201 -2.47 -8.18 0.27
CA ASN A 201 -2.32 -9.60 0.07
C ASN A 201 -3.69 -10.28 0.24
N GLN A 202 -3.82 -11.48 -0.29
CA GLN A 202 -4.96 -12.35 -0.12
C GLN A 202 -4.52 -13.64 0.56
N GLY A 203 -5.31 -14.06 1.54
CA GLY A 203 -5.18 -15.39 2.16
C GLY A 203 -6.30 -16.30 1.68
N SER A 204 -6.14 -17.59 1.90
CA SER A 204 -7.25 -18.53 1.90
C SER A 204 -7.64 -18.80 3.36
N THR A 205 -8.93 -18.71 3.65
CA THR A 205 -9.49 -19.20 4.91
C THR A 205 -10.52 -20.27 4.54
N PRO A 206 -10.40 -21.49 5.07
CA PRO A 206 -11.39 -22.53 4.82
C PRO A 206 -12.70 -22.08 5.46
N THR A 207 -13.78 -22.16 4.70
CA THR A 207 -15.13 -21.79 5.13
C THR A 207 -15.85 -22.95 5.82
N GLY A 208 -15.39 -24.18 5.56
CA GLY A 208 -15.96 -25.40 6.10
C GLY A 208 -15.09 -26.63 5.87
N LEU A 209 -15.65 -27.79 6.17
CA LEU A 209 -15.09 -29.11 5.90
C LEU A 209 -16.06 -29.92 5.05
N VAL A 210 -15.51 -30.77 4.19
CA VAL A 210 -16.28 -31.83 3.51
C VAL A 210 -16.10 -33.11 4.31
N LEU A 211 -17.19 -33.61 4.90
CA LEU A 211 -17.22 -34.83 5.67
C LEU A 211 -17.77 -35.97 4.81
N GLU A 212 -17.09 -37.11 4.80
CA GLU A 212 -17.58 -38.34 4.19
C GLU A 212 -18.04 -39.32 5.28
N SER A 213 -19.28 -39.78 5.19
CA SER A 213 -19.80 -40.84 6.07
C SER A 213 -20.63 -41.83 5.27
N GLY A 214 -20.20 -43.09 5.23
CA GLY A 214 -20.91 -44.14 4.49
C GLY A 214 -20.99 -43.92 2.98
N GLY A 215 -20.08 -43.14 2.39
CA GLY A 215 -20.07 -42.79 0.96
C GLY A 215 -20.91 -41.56 0.59
N GLU A 216 -21.56 -40.89 1.55
CA GLU A 216 -22.16 -39.58 1.34
C GLU A 216 -21.17 -38.48 1.74
N PHE A 217 -20.96 -37.52 0.83
CA PHE A 217 -20.23 -36.29 1.10
C PHE A 217 -21.20 -35.21 1.57
N ARG A 218 -20.85 -34.52 2.66
CA ARG A 218 -21.54 -33.31 3.11
C ARG A 218 -20.55 -32.20 3.35
N GLU A 219 -20.83 -31.04 2.76
CA GLU A 219 -20.16 -29.79 3.09
C GLU A 219 -20.78 -29.21 4.37
N VAL A 220 -19.93 -28.84 5.31
CA VAL A 220 -20.32 -28.29 6.61
C VAL A 220 -19.50 -27.04 6.87
N ASP A 221 -20.18 -25.91 7.04
CA ASP A 221 -19.54 -24.63 7.33
C ASP A 221 -19.06 -24.58 8.79
N PHE A 222 -17.95 -23.87 9.03
CA PHE A 222 -17.53 -23.54 10.39
C PHE A 222 -18.60 -22.70 11.11
N TYR A 223 -18.71 -22.87 12.43
CA TYR A 223 -19.70 -22.22 13.30
C TYR A 223 -21.17 -22.52 12.96
N SER A 224 -21.41 -23.44 12.02
CA SER A 224 -22.74 -23.93 11.69
C SER A 224 -23.02 -25.28 12.38
N GLY A 225 -24.27 -25.48 12.78
CA GLY A 225 -24.74 -26.75 13.31
C GLY A 225 -25.17 -27.69 12.18
N PHE A 226 -24.83 -28.97 12.30
CA PHE A 226 -25.19 -30.01 11.34
C PHE A 226 -25.56 -31.32 12.05
N SER A 227 -26.26 -32.20 11.34
CA SER A 227 -26.68 -33.50 11.88
C SER A 227 -26.20 -34.62 10.96
N LEU A 228 -25.54 -35.62 11.54
CA LEU A 228 -25.12 -36.84 10.87
C LEU A 228 -25.96 -38.02 11.40
N GLY A 229 -26.57 -38.80 10.52
CA GLY A 229 -27.13 -40.11 10.88
C GLY A 229 -28.22 -40.14 11.97
N GLY A 230 -28.99 -39.06 12.17
CA GLY A 230 -30.18 -39.07 13.02
C GLY A 230 -29.94 -38.98 14.54
N ALA A 231 -28.71 -38.76 15.01
CA ALA A 231 -28.43 -38.51 16.43
C ALA A 231 -27.42 -37.36 16.61
N GLU A 232 -27.76 -36.48 17.55
CA GLU A 232 -27.03 -35.31 18.09
C GLU A 232 -26.54 -34.24 17.08
N GLY A 233 -26.78 -32.97 17.45
CA GLY A 233 -26.36 -31.81 16.67
C GLY A 233 -24.86 -31.57 16.89
N TYR A 234 -24.08 -31.71 15.83
CA TYR A 234 -22.66 -31.36 15.82
C TYR A 234 -22.51 -29.93 15.35
N ALA A 235 -21.45 -29.24 15.78
CA ALA A 235 -21.07 -27.95 15.22
C ALA A 235 -19.56 -27.94 15.00
N LEU A 236 -19.14 -27.41 13.86
CA LEU A 236 -17.72 -27.16 13.63
C LEU A 236 -17.32 -25.86 14.35
N GLY A 237 -16.25 -25.91 15.14
CA GLY A 237 -15.71 -24.76 15.86
C GLY A 237 -14.65 -24.02 15.05
N GLU A 238 -13.62 -23.54 15.74
CA GLU A 238 -12.49 -22.85 15.12
C GLU A 238 -11.42 -23.84 14.61
N ILE A 239 -10.75 -23.48 13.51
CA ILE A 239 -9.59 -24.22 12.99
C ILE A 239 -8.29 -23.52 13.41
N PHE A 240 -7.35 -24.30 13.94
CA PHE A 240 -6.00 -23.83 14.31
C PHE A 240 -4.96 -24.31 13.30
N PRO A 241 -4.64 -23.53 12.23
CA PRO A 241 -3.54 -23.86 11.32
C PRO A 241 -2.21 -23.96 12.06
N ASP A 242 -1.33 -24.86 11.64
CA ASP A 242 -0.03 -25.11 12.30
C ASP A 242 -0.17 -25.21 13.83
N PHE A 243 -1.06 -26.13 14.25
CA PHE A 243 -1.51 -26.30 15.62
C PHE A 243 -0.34 -26.43 16.62
N ALA A 244 -0.48 -25.72 17.74
CA ALA A 244 0.36 -25.86 18.91
C ALA A 244 -0.42 -25.68 20.19
N LEU A 245 0.14 -26.21 21.27
CA LEU A 245 -0.35 -26.00 22.62
C LEU A 245 0.61 -25.08 23.36
N ARG A 246 0.07 -24.05 24.02
CA ARG A 246 0.82 -23.26 25.00
C ARG A 246 1.03 -24.10 26.27
N THR A 247 1.97 -23.68 27.12
CA THR A 247 2.27 -24.32 28.41
C THR A 247 1.08 -24.42 29.36
N ASP A 248 0.03 -23.63 29.15
CA ASP A 248 -1.24 -23.66 29.89
C ASP A 248 -2.29 -24.62 29.29
N GLY A 249 -1.96 -25.33 28.20
CA GLY A 249 -2.86 -26.26 27.51
C GLY A 249 -3.83 -25.60 26.52
N THR A 250 -3.73 -24.28 26.29
CA THR A 250 -4.55 -23.59 25.28
C THR A 250 -4.06 -23.86 23.85
N ALA A 251 -5.01 -24.13 22.95
CA ALA A 251 -4.75 -24.31 21.51
C ALA A 251 -4.38 -22.95 20.88
N THR A 252 -3.35 -22.95 20.05
CA THR A 252 -2.89 -21.77 19.29
C THR A 252 -2.35 -22.20 17.94
N SER A 253 -2.30 -21.27 16.99
CA SER A 253 -1.59 -21.45 15.72
C SER A 253 -0.18 -20.89 15.81
N ARG A 254 0.84 -21.64 15.35
CA ARG A 254 2.20 -21.10 15.19
C ARG A 254 2.34 -20.25 13.95
N SER A 255 1.56 -20.56 12.91
CA SER A 255 1.53 -19.83 11.65
C SER A 255 0.14 -19.90 11.01
N ALA A 256 -0.13 -19.02 10.05
CA ALA A 256 -1.35 -19.04 9.25
C ALA A 256 -1.30 -20.08 8.11
N GLN A 257 -0.25 -20.90 8.04
CA GLN A 257 -0.12 -21.93 7.01
C GLN A 257 -0.81 -23.22 7.47
N TYR A 258 -1.61 -23.82 6.60
CA TYR A 258 -2.25 -25.12 6.82
C TYR A 258 -1.25 -26.28 6.63
N ASN A 259 -0.06 -26.18 7.21
CA ASN A 259 1.01 -27.16 7.07
C ASN A 259 0.86 -28.37 8.02
N ASN A 260 -0.16 -28.37 8.89
CA ASN A 260 -0.56 -29.50 9.72
C ASN A 260 -1.97 -29.97 9.30
N PRO A 261 -2.26 -31.28 9.24
CA PRO A 261 -1.58 -32.36 9.96
C PRO A 261 -0.56 -33.10 9.10
N TYR A 262 0.61 -33.43 9.67
CA TYR A 262 1.36 -34.59 9.19
C TYR A 262 0.53 -35.82 9.53
N VAL A 263 -0.03 -36.48 8.52
CA VAL A 263 -0.63 -37.82 8.66
C VAL A 263 0.49 -38.84 8.88
#